data_AF-A0A8H9AKN4-F1
#
_entry.id   AF-A0A8H9AKN4-F1
#
_cell.length_a   1.000
_cell.length_b   1.000
_cell.length_c   1.000
_cell.angle_alpha   90.00
_cell.angle_beta   90.00
_cell.angle_gamma   90.00
#
_symmetry.space_group_name_H-M   'P 1'
#
loop_
_entity.id
_entity.type
_entity.pdbx_description
1 polymer ?
#
loop_
_entity_poly.entity_id
_entity_poly.type
_entity_poly.pdbx_seq_one_letter_code
_entity_poly.pdbx_strand_id
1 'polypeptide(L)'
;NPFPDYPFFALNQSGSNTNTSDKLTIWNDLSPGTLVVFSFYMLGVGHATIARELGITDRASEDRIKPVKRKIKEFFEHFDLFRVSCIYKGEIDSLLSIIREFYGVK
;
A
#
# COMPACT_ATOMS: atom_id res chain seq x y z
N ASN A 1 20.23 9.90 -12.36
CA ASN A 1 19.21 10.13 -11.31
C ASN A 1 18.46 11.42 -11.66
N PRO A 2 17.17 11.35 -12.06
CA PRO A 2 16.36 12.54 -12.36
C PRO A 2 16.06 13.41 -11.12
N PHE A 3 16.29 12.88 -9.91
CA PHE A 3 16.04 13.57 -8.64
C PHE A 3 17.29 13.52 -7.74
N PRO A 4 18.35 14.25 -8.09
CA PRO A 4 19.63 14.22 -7.37
C PRO A 4 19.53 14.73 -5.93
N ASP A 5 18.62 15.67 -5.66
CA ASP A 5 18.42 16.29 -4.33
C ASP A 5 17.56 15.44 -3.38
N TYR A 6 17.08 14.29 -3.84
CA TYR A 6 16.21 13.41 -3.08
C TYR A 6 16.95 12.10 -2.77
N PRO A 7 17.61 12.01 -1.60
CA PRO A 7 18.46 10.88 -1.22
C PRO A 7 17.70 9.54 -1.23
N PHE A 8 16.38 9.58 -1.04
CA PHE A 8 15.52 8.41 -1.08
C PHE A 8 15.47 7.73 -2.46
N PHE A 9 15.65 8.49 -3.55
CA PHE A 9 15.76 7.93 -4.91
C PHE A 9 17.19 7.49 -5.24
N ALA A 10 18.18 7.93 -4.47
CA ALA A 10 19.58 7.54 -4.60
C ALA A 10 19.89 6.19 -3.91
N LEU A 11 18.89 5.31 -3.82
CA LEU A 11 18.89 3.98 -3.22
C LEU A 11 19.98 3.08 -3.85
N ASN A 12 21.22 3.30 -3.46
CA ASN A 12 22.23 2.25 -3.43
C ASN A 12 21.76 1.26 -2.36
N GLN A 13 21.60 0.01 -2.78
CA GLN A 13 20.99 -1.12 -2.07
C GLN A 13 21.75 -1.48 -0.76
N SER A 14 21.71 -0.62 0.24
CA SER A 14 22.27 -0.87 1.57
C SER A 14 21.19 -0.64 2.62
N GLY A 15 20.20 -1.52 2.59
CA GLY A 15 19.10 -1.53 3.54
C GLY A 15 18.45 -2.90 3.53
N SER A 16 19.17 -3.90 4.06
CA SER A 16 18.63 -5.21 4.42
C SER A 16 17.99 -6.00 3.26
N ASN A 17 18.80 -6.82 2.60
CA ASN A 17 18.35 -8.10 2.05
C ASN A 17 17.81 -8.96 3.21
N THR A 18 16.62 -8.65 3.72
CA THR A 18 15.77 -9.69 4.28
C THR A 18 14.91 -10.17 3.13
N ASN A 19 15.06 -11.44 2.81
CA ASN A 19 14.17 -12.23 1.99
C ASN A 19 12.72 -12.02 2.44
N THR A 20 12.08 -10.95 1.97
CA THR A 20 10.71 -10.54 2.30
C THR A 20 9.73 -10.96 1.21
N SER A 21 10.20 -11.74 0.23
CA SER A 21 9.32 -12.41 -0.74
C SER A 21 8.26 -13.27 -0.04
N ASP A 22 8.61 -13.87 1.10
CA ASP A 22 7.67 -14.73 1.86
C ASP A 22 6.79 -13.96 2.86
N LYS A 23 6.99 -12.64 3.01
CA LYS A 23 6.36 -11.83 4.07
C LYS A 23 5.46 -10.69 3.57
N LEU A 24 5.41 -10.44 2.26
CA LEU A 24 4.64 -9.31 1.69
C LEU A 24 3.18 -9.61 1.36
N THR A 25 2.70 -10.80 1.68
CA THR A 25 1.27 -11.13 1.80
C THR A 25 0.62 -10.52 3.05
N ILE A 26 1.07 -9.34 3.49
CA ILE A 26 0.48 -8.55 4.58
C ILE A 26 -1.01 -8.25 4.34
N TRP A 27 -1.47 -8.30 3.09
CA TRP A 27 -2.88 -8.15 2.74
C TRP A 27 -3.72 -9.42 2.81
N ASN A 28 -3.12 -10.62 2.87
CA ASN A 28 -3.88 -11.87 2.99
C ASN A 28 -4.62 -11.96 4.34
N ASP A 29 -4.07 -11.32 5.38
CA ASP A 29 -4.66 -11.27 6.72
C ASP A 29 -5.68 -10.12 6.88
N LEU A 30 -5.92 -9.32 5.84
CA LEU A 30 -6.84 -8.20 5.91
C LEU A 30 -8.27 -8.66 5.67
N SER A 31 -9.20 -8.12 6.47
CA SER A 31 -10.63 -8.29 6.17
C SER A 31 -10.94 -7.72 4.78
N PRO A 32 -11.93 -8.25 4.04
CA PRO A 32 -12.27 -7.76 2.71
C PRO A 32 -12.52 -6.24 2.66
N GLY A 33 -13.20 -5.70 3.68
CA GLY A 33 -13.44 -4.25 3.78
C GLY A 33 -12.19 -3.43 4.05
N THR A 34 -11.19 -3.98 4.75
CA THR A 34 -9.88 -3.33 4.93
C THR A 34 -9.04 -3.45 3.66
N LEU A 35 -9.11 -4.60 2.98
CA LEU A 35 -8.37 -4.88 1.76
C LEU A 35 -8.73 -3.92 0.62
N VAL A 36 -10.02 -3.63 0.43
CA VAL A 36 -10.47 -2.66 -0.58
C VAL A 36 -9.98 -1.24 -0.26
N VAL A 37 -10.15 -0.80 0.99
CA VAL A 37 -9.65 0.53 1.44
C VAL A 37 -8.13 0.63 1.27
N PHE A 38 -7.41 -0.44 1.63
CA PHE A 38 -5.97 -0.52 1.49
C PHE A 38 -5.52 -0.47 0.03
N SER A 39 -6.23 -1.14 -0.86
CA SER A 39 -5.93 -1.15 -2.30
C SER A 39 -6.03 0.27 -2.88
N PHE A 40 -7.12 1.00 -2.61
CA PHE A 40 -7.24 2.40 -3.03
C PHE A 40 -6.17 3.30 -2.39
N TYR A 41 -5.89 3.09 -1.11
CA TYR A 41 -4.87 3.87 -0.40
C TYR A 41 -3.46 3.67 -0.98
N MET A 42 -3.13 2.44 -1.41
CA MET A 42 -1.85 2.12 -2.07
C MET A 42 -1.67 2.83 -3.41
N LEU A 43 -2.76 3.08 -4.14
CA LEU A 43 -2.75 3.91 -5.36
C LEU A 43 -2.65 5.41 -5.07
N GLY A 44 -2.66 5.82 -3.80
CA GLY A 44 -2.55 7.23 -3.40
C GLY A 44 -3.88 7.98 -3.36
N VAL A 45 -5.01 7.25 -3.35
CA VAL A 45 -6.34 7.87 -3.20
C VAL A 45 -6.51 8.37 -1.77
N GLY A 46 -6.95 9.62 -1.60
CA GLY A 46 -7.17 10.22 -0.29
C GLY A 46 -8.36 9.60 0.46
N HIS A 47 -8.30 9.59 1.80
CA HIS A 47 -9.31 8.95 2.65
C HIS A 47 -10.74 9.46 2.39
N ALA A 48 -10.93 10.76 2.15
CA ALA A 48 -12.24 11.35 1.84
C ALA A 48 -12.84 10.79 0.54
N THR A 49 -12.01 10.58 -0.49
CA THR A 49 -12.45 9.98 -1.75
C THR A 49 -12.80 8.51 -1.56
N ILE A 50 -11.96 7.75 -0.84
CA ILE A 50 -12.23 6.35 -0.52
C ILE A 50 -13.52 6.20 0.29
N ALA A 51 -13.71 7.06 1.29
CA ALA A 51 -14.87 7.04 2.15
C ALA A 51 -16.17 7.27 1.37
N ARG A 52 -16.17 8.29 0.49
CA ARG A 52 -17.27 8.56 -0.43
C ARG A 52 -17.56 7.39 -1.36
N GLU A 53 -16.54 6.79 -1.95
CA GLU A 53 -16.69 5.68 -2.90
C GLU A 53 -17.29 4.43 -2.22
N LEU A 54 -16.87 4.13 -1.00
CA LEU A 54 -17.29 2.94 -0.26
C LEU A 54 -18.52 3.15 0.61
N GLY A 55 -19.10 4.37 0.64
CA GLY A 55 -20.21 4.70 1.52
C GLY A 55 -19.89 4.58 3.02
N ILE A 56 -18.64 4.84 3.40
CA ILE A 56 -18.17 4.82 4.81
C ILE A 56 -17.75 6.23 5.26
N THR A 57 -17.43 6.41 6.54
CA THR A 57 -16.90 7.68 7.04
C THR A 57 -15.38 7.78 6.81
N ASP A 58 -14.86 9.01 6.68
CA ASP A 58 -13.42 9.29 6.59
C ASP A 58 -12.64 8.62 7.73
N ARG A 59 -13.18 8.71 8.95
CA ARG A 59 -12.63 8.07 10.14
C ARG A 59 -12.59 6.54 10.01
N ALA A 60 -13.62 5.91 9.46
CA ALA A 60 -13.62 4.47 9.22
C ALA A 60 -12.56 4.05 8.19
N SER A 61 -12.34 4.86 7.15
CA SER A 61 -11.25 4.67 6.19
C SER A 61 -9.87 4.75 6.86
N GLU A 62 -9.64 5.78 7.66
CA GLU A 62 -8.38 5.93 8.42
C GLU A 62 -8.15 4.78 9.40
N ASP A 63 -9.16 4.41 10.19
CA ASP A 63 -9.06 3.40 11.23
C ASP A 63 -8.75 2.01 10.65
N ARG A 64 -9.23 1.72 9.43
CA ARG A 64 -8.86 0.50 8.68
C ARG A 64 -7.38 0.49 8.25
N ILE A 65 -6.79 1.66 7.96
CA ILE A 65 -5.41 1.79 7.46
C ILE A 65 -4.38 1.93 8.57
N LYS A 66 -4.72 2.54 9.71
CA LYS A 66 -3.84 2.70 10.88
C LYS A 66 -3.08 1.42 11.29
N PRO A 67 -3.72 0.25 11.48
CA PRO A 67 -3.00 -0.97 11.86
C PRO A 67 -2.04 -1.44 10.77
N VAL A 68 -2.40 -1.28 9.50
CA VAL A 68 -1.55 -1.67 8.36
C VAL A 68 -0.31 -0.79 8.27
N LYS A 69 -0.47 0.53 8.44
CA LYS A 69 0.65 1.48 8.52
C LYS A 69 1.61 1.16 9.66
N ARG A 70 1.10 0.75 10.83
CA ARG A 70 1.94 0.35 11.97
C ARG A 70 2.79 -0.87 11.63
N LYS A 71 2.19 -1.92 11.05
CA LYS A 71 2.92 -3.11 10.59
C LYS A 71 3.98 -2.76 9.56
N ILE A 72 3.66 -1.92 8.57
CA ILE A 72 4.62 -1.52 7.53
C ILE A 72 5.80 -0.74 8.11
N LYS A 73 5.55 0.10 9.12
CA LYS A 73 6.60 0.88 9.79
C LYS A 73 7.65 0.01 10.50
N GLU A 74 7.34 -1.25 10.80
CA GLU A 74 8.32 -2.22 11.34
C GLU A 74 9.38 -2.61 10.30
N PHE A 75 9.08 -2.47 9.01
CA PHE A 75 9.94 -2.88 7.90
C PHE A 75 10.44 -1.71 7.04
N PHE A 76 9.69 -0.61 6.97
CA PHE A 76 9.98 0.55 6.13
C PHE A 76 9.93 1.83 6.95
N GLU A 77 10.97 2.65 6.84
CA GLU A 77 11.04 3.96 7.50
C GLU A 77 9.94 4.92 6.99
N HIS A 78 9.63 4.83 5.70
CA HIS A 78 8.60 5.64 5.05
C HIS A 78 7.60 4.75 4.31
N PHE A 79 6.32 5.10 4.40
CA PHE A 79 5.27 4.39 3.68
C PHE A 79 5.47 4.46 2.15
N ASP A 80 6.07 5.54 1.63
CA ASP A 80 6.34 5.66 0.20
C ASP A 80 7.43 4.70 -0.27
N LEU A 81 8.43 4.38 0.57
CA LEU A 81 9.42 3.33 0.26
C LEU A 81 8.76 1.95 0.16
N PHE A 82 7.78 1.69 1.02
CA PHE A 82 6.95 0.50 0.92
C PHE A 82 6.16 0.45 -0.39
N ARG A 83 5.51 1.55 -0.79
CA ARG A 83 4.77 1.63 -2.07
C ARG A 83 5.68 1.36 -3.27
N VAL A 84 6.87 1.96 -3.29
CA VAL A 84 7.86 1.74 -4.36
C VAL A 84 8.33 0.29 -4.39
N SER A 85 8.55 -0.34 -3.23
CA SER A 85 8.88 -1.76 -3.13
C SER A 85 7.79 -2.65 -3.73
N CYS A 86 6.52 -2.40 -3.42
CA CYS A 86 5.40 -3.14 -4.01
C CYS A 86 5.32 -2.96 -5.53
N ILE A 87 5.58 -1.75 -6.05
CA ILE A 87 5.62 -1.51 -7.51
C ILE A 87 6.75 -2.33 -8.13
N TYR A 88 7.96 -2.25 -7.58
CA TYR A 88 9.14 -2.94 -8.10
C TYR A 88 8.96 -4.47 -8.10
N LYS A 89 8.25 -5.01 -7.11
CA LYS A 89 7.97 -6.45 -6.98
C LYS A 89 6.73 -6.92 -7.77
N GLY A 90 6.01 -6.03 -8.44
CA GLY A 90 4.78 -6.37 -9.17
C GLY A 90 3.58 -6.68 -8.26
N GLU A 91 3.66 -6.41 -6.96
CA GLU A 91 2.61 -6.74 -6.00
C GLU A 91 1.39 -5.82 -6.15
N ILE A 92 1.57 -4.64 -6.73
CA ILE A 92 0.49 -3.70 -7.06
C ILE A 92 -0.55 -4.34 -7.97
N ASP A 93 -0.18 -5.28 -8.85
CA ASP A 93 -1.12 -5.95 -9.74
C ASP A 93 -2.21 -6.72 -8.98
N SER A 94 -1.87 -7.30 -7.83
CA SER A 94 -2.85 -7.97 -6.97
C SER A 94 -3.87 -6.98 -6.38
N LEU A 95 -3.42 -5.79 -5.97
CA LEU A 95 -4.28 -4.73 -5.46
C LEU A 95 -5.16 -4.12 -6.56
N LEU A 96 -4.62 -4.00 -7.78
CA LEU A 96 -5.39 -3.59 -8.95
C LEU A 96 -6.48 -4.60 -9.29
N SER A 97 -6.20 -5.90 -9.18
CA SER A 97 -7.20 -6.95 -9.38
C SER A 97 -8.35 -6.83 -8.39
N ILE A 98 -8.07 -6.54 -7.11
CA ILE A 98 -9.10 -6.31 -6.08
C ILE A 98 -9.99 -5.11 -6.44
N ILE A 99 -9.39 -4.02 -6.91
CA ILE A 99 -10.15 -2.82 -7.32
C ILE A 99 -11.02 -3.12 -8.55
N ARG A 100 -10.49 -3.85 -9.53
CA ARG A 100 -11.24 -4.31 -10.70
C ARG A 100 -12.44 -5.15 -10.32
N GLU A 101 -12.24 -6.12 -9.43
CA GLU A 101 -13.31 -6.95 -8.89
C GLU A 101 -14.36 -6.12 -8.15
N PHE A 102 -13.93 -5.16 -7.32
CA PHE A 102 -14.84 -4.24 -6.63
C PHE A 102 -15.73 -3.45 -7.59
N TYR A 103 -15.19 -2.95 -8.70
CA TYR A 103 -15.97 -2.25 -9.73
C TYR A 103 -16.70 -3.18 -10.71
N GLY A 104 -16.50 -4.50 -10.62
CA GLY A 104 -17.03 -5.46 -11.60
C GLY A 104 -16.43 -5.32 -13.01
N VAL A 105 -15.23 -4.76 -13.13
CA VAL A 105 -14.52 -4.58 -14.39
C VAL A 105 -13.59 -5.77 -14.61
N LYS A 106 -13.71 -6.46 -15.75
CA LYS A 106 -12.85 -7.58 -16.14
C LYS A 106 -11.49 -7.09 -16.67
#